data_AF-A0A848ZCB7-F1
#
_entry.id   AF-A0A848ZCB7-F1
#
_cell.length_a   1.000
_cell.length_b   1.000
_cell.length_c   1.000
_cell.angle_alpha   90.00
_cell.angle_beta   90.00
_cell.angle_gamma   90.00
#
_symmetry.space_group_name_H-M   'P 1'
#
loop_
_entity.id
_entity.type
_entity.pdbx_description
1 polymer ?
#
loop_
_entity_poly.entity_id
_entity_poly.type
_entity_poly.pdbx_seq_one_letter_code
_entity_poly.pdbx_strand_id
1 'polypeptide(L)'
;MVKKDEDQELVASFSSSTVSDVEYDIIKELDTIVDSMEKSLDESDTNGVRDKLPYLRHLINDLEEALSGDFENLRYRRFITKKTL
;
A
#
# COMPACT_ATOMS: atom_id res chain seq x y z
N MET A 1 -19.99 51.83 -26.73
CA MET A 1 -20.70 50.61 -26.29
C MET A 1 -19.70 49.48 -26.44
N VAL A 2 -18.79 49.22 -25.49
CA VAL A 2 -18.91 48.63 -24.13
C VAL A 2 -19.58 47.25 -24.15
N LYS A 3 -18.78 46.28 -23.65
CA LYS A 3 -19.06 44.90 -23.20
C LYS A 3 -18.97 43.78 -24.23
N LYS A 4 -17.81 43.12 -24.27
CA LYS A 4 -17.73 41.67 -24.01
C LYS A 4 -16.29 41.19 -23.72
N ASP A 5 -15.63 41.86 -22.80
CA ASP A 5 -14.73 41.16 -21.86
C ASP A 5 -15.65 40.56 -20.78
N GLU A 6 -15.25 39.45 -20.15
CA GLU A 6 -15.98 38.71 -19.08
C GLU A 6 -16.92 37.58 -19.53
N ASP A 7 -16.45 36.58 -20.27
CA ASP A 7 -17.06 35.24 -20.15
C ASP A 7 -16.01 34.14 -20.42
N GLN A 8 -15.73 33.39 -19.35
CA GLN A 8 -14.98 32.12 -19.29
C GLN A 8 -13.47 32.15 -19.06
N GLU A 9 -12.94 33.25 -18.51
CA GLU A 9 -11.90 33.13 -17.47
C GLU A 9 -12.60 32.93 -16.11
N LEU A 10 -13.32 31.81 -15.98
CA LEU A 10 -14.00 31.39 -14.75
C LEU A 10 -13.71 29.91 -14.53
N VAL A 11 -12.52 29.66 -13.98
CA VAL A 11 -12.35 28.85 -12.76
C VAL A 11 -13.36 27.69 -12.62
N ALA A 12 -13.10 26.60 -13.33
CA ALA A 12 -13.09 25.31 -12.68
C ALA A 12 -11.65 24.81 -12.89
N SER A 13 -10.69 25.19 -12.05
CA SER A 13 -10.29 24.33 -10.93
C SER A 13 -10.61 22.86 -11.20
N PHE A 14 -10.14 22.32 -12.33
CA PHE A 14 -9.87 20.89 -12.43
C PHE A 14 -8.79 20.63 -11.40
N SER A 15 -9.24 20.35 -10.18
CA SER A 15 -8.45 19.77 -9.12
C SER A 15 -7.62 18.68 -9.77
N SER A 16 -6.31 18.91 -9.87
CA SER A 16 -5.34 17.90 -10.25
C SER A 16 -5.43 16.77 -9.22
N SER A 17 -6.44 15.91 -9.33
CA SER A 17 -6.55 14.75 -8.46
C SER A 17 -5.47 13.79 -8.91
N THR A 18 -4.38 13.72 -8.16
CA THR A 18 -3.36 12.70 -8.39
C THR A 18 -4.00 11.36 -8.03
N VAL A 19 -4.30 10.55 -9.05
CA VAL A 19 -4.67 9.16 -8.85
C VAL A 19 -3.36 8.39 -8.70
N SER A 20 -3.06 7.93 -7.49
CA SER A 20 -1.96 6.98 -7.29
C SER A 20 -2.54 5.58 -7.42
N ASP A 21 -1.96 4.82 -8.34
CA ASP A 21 -2.35 3.48 -8.67
C ASP A 21 -1.14 2.57 -8.48
N VAL A 22 -1.19 1.75 -7.44
CA VAL A 22 -0.08 0.89 -7.04
C VAL A 22 -0.57 -0.55 -7.03
N GLU A 23 0.10 -1.39 -7.81
CA GLU A 23 -0.01 -2.84 -7.73
C GLU A 23 1.12 -3.36 -6.84
N TYR A 24 0.77 -4.23 -5.89
CA TYR A 24 1.72 -4.84 -4.98
C TYR A 24 1.37 -6.30 -4.73
N ASP A 25 2.40 -7.09 -4.43
CA ASP A 25 2.28 -8.47 -3.98
C ASP A 25 2.15 -8.46 -2.46
N ILE A 26 0.98 -8.86 -1.94
CA ILE A 26 0.72 -8.83 -0.49
C ILE A 26 1.75 -9.63 0.30
N ILE A 27 2.23 -10.77 -0.22
CA ILE A 27 3.20 -11.60 0.51
C ILE A 27 4.51 -10.84 0.70
N LYS A 28 5.01 -10.19 -0.36
CA LYS A 28 6.24 -9.37 -0.29
C LYS A 28 6.09 -8.19 0.65
N GLU A 29 4.94 -7.54 0.67
CA GLU A 29 4.67 -6.44 1.60
C GLU A 29 4.67 -6.94 3.06
N LEU A 30 4.04 -8.09 3.33
CA LEU A 30 4.03 -8.71 4.66
C LEU A 30 5.43 -9.08 5.13
N ASP A 31 6.24 -9.72 4.28
CA ASP A 31 7.64 -10.05 4.59
C ASP A 31 8.46 -8.80 4.91
N THR A 32 8.31 -7.75 4.09
CA THR A 32 9.02 -6.47 4.30
C THR A 32 8.67 -5.85 5.65
N ILE A 33 7.40 -5.92 6.05
CA ILE A 33 6.94 -5.44 7.36
C ILE A 33 7.53 -6.28 8.49
N VAL A 34 7.54 -7.61 8.35
CA VAL A 34 8.11 -8.52 9.36
C VAL A 34 9.61 -8.29 9.54
N ASP A 35 10.36 -8.15 8.45
CA ASP A 35 11.79 -7.83 8.49
C ASP A 35 12.04 -6.46 9.15
N SER A 36 11.16 -5.49 8.92
CA SER A 36 11.24 -4.17 9.56
C SER A 36 10.96 -4.26 11.06
N MET A 37 9.97 -5.08 11.47
CA MET A 37 9.69 -5.36 12.87
C MET A 37 10.90 -6.00 13.55
N GLU A 38 11.49 -7.04 12.96
CA GLU A 38 12.68 -7.71 13.51
C GLU A 38 13.82 -6.73 13.79
N LYS A 39 14.14 -5.86 12.81
CA LYS A 39 15.18 -4.84 12.96
C LYS A 39 14.87 -3.86 14.09
N SER A 40 13.64 -3.36 14.20
CA SER A 40 13.25 -2.44 15.27
C SER A 40 13.22 -3.08 16.67
N LEU A 41 12.96 -4.38 16.76
CA LEU A 41 12.99 -5.11 18.04
C LEU A 41 14.41 -5.47 18.45
N ASP A 42 15.34 -5.69 17.52
CA ASP A 42 16.76 -5.80 17.86
C ASP A 42 17.31 -4.51 18.50
N GLU A 43 16.69 -3.37 18.21
CA GLU A 43 17.02 -2.06 18.79
C GLU A 43 16.27 -1.77 20.12
N SER A 44 15.26 -2.57 20.51
CA SER A 44 14.40 -2.29 21.68
C SER A 44 14.01 -3.54 22.49
N ASP A 45 14.15 -3.51 23.83
CA ASP A 45 13.85 -4.64 24.71
C ASP A 45 12.34 -4.97 24.76
N THR A 46 11.94 -5.95 23.94
CA THR A 46 10.53 -6.25 23.60
C THR A 46 10.30 -7.77 23.49
N ASN A 47 10.78 -8.51 24.49
CA ASN A 47 10.81 -9.99 24.51
C ASN A 47 9.49 -10.67 24.07
N GLY A 48 8.32 -10.13 24.46
CA GLY A 48 7.03 -10.72 24.08
C GLY A 48 6.60 -10.55 22.61
N VAL A 49 7.21 -9.62 21.87
CA VAL A 49 6.96 -9.44 20.41
C VAL A 49 7.93 -10.30 19.61
N ARG A 50 9.19 -10.40 20.05
CA ARG A 50 10.22 -11.24 19.43
C ARG A 50 9.79 -12.70 19.31
N ASP A 51 9.14 -13.23 20.35
CA ASP A 51 8.66 -14.62 20.37
C ASP A 51 7.51 -14.91 19.39
N LYS A 52 6.78 -13.88 18.93
CA LYS A 52 5.64 -14.03 18.02
C LYS A 52 6.02 -13.96 16.54
N LEU A 53 7.16 -13.35 16.22
CA LEU A 53 7.62 -13.18 14.84
C LEU A 53 7.87 -14.51 14.10
N PRO A 54 8.45 -15.56 14.72
CA PRO A 54 8.59 -16.85 14.05
C PRO A 54 7.24 -17.44 13.60
N TYR A 55 6.21 -17.31 14.44
CA TYR A 55 4.87 -17.79 14.08
C TYR A 55 4.25 -16.94 12.96
N LEU A 56 4.45 -15.63 12.98
CA LEU A 56 4.01 -14.76 11.89
C LEU A 56 4.68 -15.11 10.56
N ARG A 57 6.00 -15.35 10.54
CA ARG A 57 6.72 -15.85 9.35
C ARG A 57 6.14 -17.18 8.86
N HIS A 58 5.84 -18.10 9.77
CA HIS A 58 5.21 -19.37 9.41
C HIS A 58 3.84 -19.16 8.71
N LEU A 59 3.00 -18.26 9.22
CA LEU A 59 1.71 -17.95 8.61
C LEU A 59 1.85 -17.30 7.23
N ILE A 60 2.87 -16.44 7.03
CA ILE A 60 3.15 -15.84 5.72
C ILE A 60 3.58 -16.93 4.73
N ASN A 61 4.44 -17.86 5.14
CA ASN A 61 4.87 -18.98 4.30
C ASN A 61 3.70 -19.91 3.93
N ASP A 62 2.83 -20.25 4.89
CA ASP A 62 1.63 -21.07 4.64
C ASP A 62 0.70 -20.38 3.63
N LEU A 63 0.55 -19.05 3.75
CA LEU A 63 -0.22 -18.26 2.80
C LEU A 63 0.47 -18.20 1.42
N GLU A 64 1.79 -18.10 1.36
CA GLU A 64 2.53 -18.15 0.10
C GLU A 64 2.37 -19.50 -0.60
N GLU A 65 2.46 -20.61 0.13
CA GLU A 65 2.22 -21.95 -0.40
C GLU A 65 0.79 -22.08 -0.93
N ALA A 66 -0.21 -21.65 -0.15
CA ALA A 66 -1.62 -21.70 -0.53
C ALA A 66 -1.97 -20.83 -1.74
N LEU A 67 -1.24 -19.73 -1.95
CA LEU A 67 -1.41 -18.82 -3.06
C LEU A 67 -0.39 -19.04 -4.19
N SER A 68 0.31 -20.17 -4.22
CA SER A 68 1.25 -20.49 -5.30
C SER A 68 0.55 -21.17 -6.49
N GLY A 69 1.24 -21.24 -7.64
CA GLY A 69 0.75 -21.91 -8.84
C GLY A 69 -0.50 -21.23 -9.41
N ASP A 70 -1.60 -21.98 -9.53
CA ASP A 70 -2.84 -21.49 -10.15
C ASP A 70 -3.50 -20.32 -9.40
N PHE A 71 -3.10 -20.07 -8.14
CA PHE A 71 -3.65 -19.00 -7.28
C PHE A 71 -2.74 -17.79 -7.13
N GLU A 72 -1.58 -17.75 -7.81
CA GLU A 72 -0.58 -16.68 -7.68
C GLU A 72 -1.14 -15.29 -7.97
N ASN A 73 -2.08 -15.20 -8.90
CA ASN A 73 -2.77 -13.96 -9.25
C ASN A 73 -3.53 -13.33 -8.06
N LEU A 74 -3.91 -14.10 -7.05
CA LEU A 74 -4.62 -13.61 -5.86
C LEU A 74 -3.70 -12.86 -4.88
N ARG A 75 -2.37 -12.97 -5.05
CA ARG A 75 -1.36 -12.23 -4.27
C ARG A 75 -1.31 -10.76 -4.65
N TYR A 76 -1.58 -10.44 -5.91
CA TYR A 76 -1.46 -9.10 -6.44
C TYR A 76 -2.72 -8.28 -6.17
N ARG A 77 -2.56 -7.15 -5.46
CA ARG A 77 -3.64 -6.21 -5.18
C ARG A 77 -3.30 -4.84 -5.70
N ARG A 78 -4.34 -4.15 -6.15
CA ARG A 78 -4.26 -2.81 -6.69
C ARG A 78 -4.91 -1.85 -5.69
N PHE A 79 -4.16 -0.86 -5.24
CA PHE A 79 -4.67 0.20 -4.38
C PHE A 79 -4.71 1.50 -5.15
N ILE A 80 -5.93 2.01 -5.34
CA ILE A 80 -6.20 3.24 -6.07
C ILE A 80 -6.56 4.31 -5.04
N THR A 81 -5.66 5.27 -4.83
CA THR A 81 -5.98 6.46 -4.04
C THR A 81 -6.24 7.63 -4.96
N LYS A 82 -7.43 8.22 -4.81
CA LYS A 82 -7.73 9.53 -5.38
C LYS A 82 -7.40 10.57 -4.33
N LYS A 83 -6.34 11.35 -4.55
CA LYS A 83 -6.07 12.51 -3.72
C LYS A 83 -7.00 13.63 -4.19
N THR A 84 -8.05 13.91 -3.43
CA THR A 84 -8.85 15.13 -3.63
C THR A 84 -8.00 16.30 -3.11
N LEU A 85 -7.65 17.25 -3.99
CA LEU A 85 -7.00 18.50 -3.59
C LEU A 85 -7.98 19.41 -2.85
#